data_AF-A0A376M4Q3-F1
#
_entry.id   AF-A0A376M4Q3-F1
#
_cell.length_a   1.000
_cell.length_b   1.000
_cell.length_c   1.000
_cell.angle_alpha   90.00
_cell.angle_beta   90.00
_cell.angle_gamma   90.00
#
_symmetry.space_group_name_H-M   'P 1'
#
loop_
_entity.id
_entity.type
_entity.pdbx_description
1 polymer ?
#
loop_
_entity_poly.entity_id
_entity_poly.type
_entity_poly.pdbx_seq_one_letter_code
_entity_poly.pdbx_strand_id
1 'polypeptide(L)' 'MANAIDTSIFVKNGPCIAGLGLGGEGWTTMTITTPTGEGVTSARTFVRLRRCVLVDAFRIV' A
#
# COMPACT_ATOMS: atom_id res chain seq x y z
N MET A 1 -2.08 -21.60 3.09
CA MET A 1 -0.90 -21.06 3.80
C MET A 1 -1.04 -19.57 4.01
N ALA A 2 -1.02 -18.72 2.97
CA ALA A 2 -1.16 -17.26 3.10
C ALA A 2 -2.42 -16.81 3.87
N ASN A 3 -3.59 -17.36 3.52
CA ASN A 3 -4.85 -16.99 4.19
C ASN A 3 -4.91 -17.38 5.67
N ALA A 4 -4.12 -18.37 6.10
CA ALA A 4 -4.14 -18.83 7.49
C ALA A 4 -3.20 -18.00 8.38
N ILE A 5 -2.15 -17.41 7.80
CA ILE A 5 -1.15 -16.63 8.55
C ILE A 5 -1.51 -15.14 8.62
N ASP A 6 -2.29 -14.63 7.67
CA ASP A 6 -2.88 -13.27 7.65
C ASP A 6 -1.87 -12.14 7.94
N THR A 7 -0.67 -12.23 7.36
CA THR A 7 0.42 -11.27 7.53
C THR A 7 0.36 -10.13 6.50
N SER A 8 0.79 -8.93 6.88
CA SER A 8 0.89 -7.75 5.97
C SER A 8 1.75 -8.00 4.72
N ILE A 9 2.78 -8.86 4.81
CA ILE A 9 3.63 -9.24 3.68
C ILE A 9 3.81 -10.75 3.72
N PHE A 10 3.49 -11.43 2.62
CA PHE A 10 3.67 -12.87 2.46
C PHE A 10 4.49 -13.17 1.21
N VAL A 11 5.78 -13.53 1.40
CA VAL A 11 6.69 -13.88 0.31
C VAL A 11 6.65 -15.40 0.05
N LYS A 12 6.59 -15.80 -1.21
CA LYS A 12 6.64 -17.21 -1.64
C LYS A 12 7.88 -17.45 -2.51
N ASN A 13 8.62 -18.53 -2.24
CA ASN A 13 9.72 -19.00 -3.09
C ASN A 13 10.85 -17.98 -3.33
N GLY A 14 11.15 -17.12 -2.34
CA GLY A 14 12.18 -16.10 -2.44
C GLY A 14 12.61 -15.56 -1.07
N PRO A 15 13.65 -14.71 -1.02
CA PRO A 15 14.10 -14.10 0.23
C PRO A 15 13.06 -13.09 0.76
N CYS A 16 12.99 -12.91 2.08
CA CYS A 16 12.00 -12.02 2.70
C CYS A 16 12.06 -10.56 2.17
N ILE A 17 13.25 -10.10 1.78
CA ILE A 17 13.48 -8.75 1.27
C ILE A 17 12.83 -8.49 -0.10
N ALA A 18 12.46 -9.55 -0.82
CA ALA A 18 11.66 -9.42 -2.04
C ALA A 18 10.28 -8.79 -1.78
N GLY A 19 9.75 -8.92 -0.56
CA GLY A 19 8.52 -8.23 -0.14
C GLY A 19 8.67 -6.71 0.03
N LEU A 20 9.90 -6.18 -0.03
CA LEU A 20 10.22 -4.75 0.03
C LEU A 20 10.77 -4.22 -1.31
N GLY A 21 10.51 -4.94 -2.40
CA GLY A 21 10.88 -4.53 -3.76
C GLY A 21 12.31 -4.90 -4.20
N LEU A 22 13.11 -5.58 -3.36
CA LEU A 22 14.44 -6.05 -3.79
C LEU A 22 14.33 -7.46 -4.40
N GLY A 23 14.27 -7.52 -5.73
CA GLY A 23 14.11 -8.79 -6.46
C GLY A 23 12.67 -9.35 -6.43
N GLY A 24 11.71 -8.57 -5.94
CA GLY A 24 10.26 -8.80 -6.05
C GLY A 24 9.54 -7.54 -6.56
N GLU A 25 8.29 -7.68 -6.97
CA GLU A 25 7.47 -6.56 -7.44
C GLU A 25 7.01 -5.65 -6.27
N GLY A 26 6.75 -4.37 -6.56
CA GLY A 26 6.29 -3.38 -5.58
C GLY A 26 7.32 -2.28 -5.28
N TRP A 27 7.01 -1.39 -4.34
CA TRP A 27 7.91 -0.31 -3.90
C TRP A 27 8.58 -0.65 -2.56
N THR A 28 9.74 -0.02 -2.33
CA THR A 28 10.46 -0.16 -1.07
C THR A 28 9.90 0.76 0.00
N THR A 29 9.77 0.23 1.22
CA THR A 29 9.50 0.97 2.44
C THR A 29 10.32 0.36 3.58
N MET A 30 10.67 1.17 4.57
CA MET A 30 11.21 0.68 5.86
C MET A 30 10.19 0.82 7.00
N THR A 31 8.98 1.30 6.69
CA THR A 31 7.86 1.41 7.61
C THR A 31 6.73 0.50 7.12
N ILE A 32 6.40 -0.52 7.92
CA ILE A 32 5.30 -1.45 7.65
C ILE A 32 4.34 -1.35 8.83
N THR A 33 3.10 -0.98 8.53
CA THR A 33 2.07 -0.68 9.53
C THR A 33 1.13 -1.88 9.67
N THR A 34 1.58 -2.90 10.39
CA THR A 34 0.77 -4.10 10.66
C THR A 34 -0.41 -3.83 11.60
N PRO A 35 -0.27 -3.11 12.73
CA PRO A 35 -1.38 -2.94 13.68
C PRO A 35 -2.51 -2.03 13.16
N THR A 36 -2.18 -1.05 12.33
CA THR A 36 -3.11 -0.03 11.82
C THR A 36 -3.61 -0.32 10.39
N GLY A 37 -2.96 -1.24 9.67
CA GLY A 37 -3.48 -1.84 8.45
C GLY A 37 -3.15 -1.11 7.15
N GLU A 38 -2.34 -0.05 7.17
CA GLU A 38 -1.90 0.62 5.93
C GLU A 38 -0.85 -0.21 5.16
N GLY A 39 -0.26 -1.23 5.80
CA GLY A 39 0.65 -2.18 5.18
C GLY A 39 1.97 -1.54 4.77
N VAL A 40 2.35 -1.73 3.50
CA VAL A 40 3.57 -1.15 2.92
C VAL A 40 3.35 0.35 2.67
N THR A 41 3.81 1.19 3.60
CA THR A 41 3.52 2.63 3.53
C THR A 41 4.14 3.29 2.30
N SER A 42 3.51 4.36 1.82
CA SER A 42 4.00 5.21 0.73
C SER A 42 3.75 6.69 1.06
N ALA A 43 4.17 7.60 0.18
CA ALA A 43 3.84 9.02 0.32
C ALA A 43 2.33 9.27 0.50
N ARG A 44 1.48 8.44 -0.12
CA ARG A 44 0.01 8.51 0.01
C ARG A 44 -0.48 8.20 1.43
N THR A 45 0.26 7.41 2.20
CA THR A 45 -0.10 7.05 3.58
C THR A 45 0.01 8.25 4.52
N PHE A 46 0.86 9.23 4.19
CA PHE A 46 1.17 10.38 5.05
C PHE A 46 0.41 11.66 4.67
N VAL A 47 -0.62 11.57 3.83
CA VAL A 47 -1.43 12.72 3.40
C VAL A 47 -2.88 12.58 3.82
N ARG A 48 -3.53 13.72 4.08
CA ARG A 48 -4.97 13.78 4.36
C ARG A 48 -5.75 13.80 3.06
N LEU A 49 -6.57 12.79 2.81
CA LEU A 49 -7.51 12.78 1.69
C LEU A 49 -8.53 13.92 1.84
N ARG A 50 -8.73 14.67 0.75
CA ARG A 50 -9.71 15.77 0.66
C ARG A 50 -10.61 15.50 -0.53
N ARG A 51 -11.93 15.51 -0.30
CA ARG A 51 -12.94 15.46 -1.36
C ARG A 51 -13.45 16.87 -1.58
N CYS A 52 -13.37 17.35 -2.83
CA CYS A 52 -13.95 18.60 -3.26
C CYS A 52 -14.98 18.30 -4.34
N VAL A 53 -16.17 18.91 -4.24
CA VAL A 53 -17.26 18.78 -5.22
C VAL A 53 -17.55 20.16 -5.75
N LEU A 54 -17.52 20.29 -7.08
CA LEU A 54 -17.93 21.50 -7.78
C LEU A 54 -19.34 21.26 -8.32
N VAL A 55 -20.30 22.02 -7.81
CA VAL A 55 -21.72 21.93 -8.24
C VAL A 55 -21.93 22.87 -9.43
N ASP A 56 -22.72 22.44 -10.40
CA ASP A 56 -23.15 23.21 -11.57
C ASP A 56 -22.04 23.73 -12.51
N ALA A 57 -20.84 23.12 -12.49
CA ALA A 57 -19.75 23.44 -13.40
C ALA A 57 -18.85 22.23 -13.73
N PHE A 58 -17.91 22.38 -14.68
CA PHE A 58 -16.99 21.34 -15.20
C PHE A 58 -17.63 20.03 -15.72
N ARG A 59 -18.92 20.04 -16.06
CA ARG A 59 -19.51 19.05 -16.97
C ARG A 59 -19.29 19.52 -18.41
N ILE A 60 -18.18 19.12 -19.01
CA ILE A 60 -17.83 19.42 -20.41
C ILE A 60 -18.19 18.19 -21.25
N VAL A 61 -19.02 18.37 -22.28
CA VAL A 61 -19.45 17.33 -23.24
C VAL A 61 -18.68 17.47 -24.54
#